data_AF-A0A0S1AVT7-F1
#
_entry.id   AF-A0A0S1AVT7-F1
#
_cell.length_a   1.000
_cell.length_b   1.000
_cell.length_c   1.000
_cell.angle_alpha   90.00
_cell.angle_beta   90.00
_cell.angle_gamma   90.00
#
_symmetry.space_group_name_H-M   'P 1'
#
loop_
_entity.id
_entity.type
_entity.pdbx_description
1 polymer ?
#
loop_
_entity_poly.entity_id
_entity_poly.type
_entity_poly.pdbx_seq_one_letter_code
_entity_poly.pdbx_strand_id
1 'polypeptide(L)'
;MSRSKEVTRVSTVASNRSPSRHEASAARMIDSAPLTVLFSPPSSTPTASSGWARRPRRCTMGYLYYDERRGEQVVGRAVPRLRLSGRWLERCGFAVGDALQVTVGNGLLLISRSTNDE
;
A
#
# COMPACT_ATOMS: atom_id res chain seq x y z
N MET A 1 28.01 17.82 -37.99
CA MET A 1 29.18 16.98 -37.62
C MET A 1 28.66 15.96 -36.60
N SER A 2 28.30 14.74 -37.04
CA SER A 2 29.06 13.48 -36.82
C SER A 2 29.47 13.28 -35.36
N ARG A 3 29.24 12.16 -34.66
CA ARG A 3 28.98 10.77 -35.09
C ARG A 3 28.76 9.91 -33.82
N SER A 4 28.03 8.79 -33.96
CA SER A 4 28.27 7.49 -33.29
C SER A 4 27.83 7.33 -31.81
N LYS A 5 27.29 6.20 -31.34
CA LYS A 5 27.14 4.85 -31.92
C LYS A 5 26.12 4.02 -31.13
N GLU A 6 25.74 2.93 -31.77
CA GLU A 6 24.54 2.12 -31.63
C GLU A 6 24.80 0.78 -30.88
N VAL A 7 23.72 0.22 -30.30
CA VAL A 7 23.35 -1.21 -30.08
C VAL A 7 24.31 -2.18 -29.37
N THR A 8 23.76 -2.94 -28.42
CA THR A 8 23.84 -4.42 -28.46
C THR A 8 22.58 -5.03 -27.84
N ARG A 9 21.64 -5.45 -28.69
CA ARG A 9 20.63 -6.47 -28.37
C ARG A 9 21.27 -7.81 -28.72
N VAL A 10 21.37 -8.72 -27.76
CA VAL A 10 21.72 -10.11 -28.04
C VAL A 10 20.41 -10.90 -28.16
N SER A 11 20.15 -11.35 -29.38
CA SER A 11 19.18 -12.39 -29.69
C SER A 11 19.86 -13.76 -29.59
N THR A 12 19.15 -14.79 -29.17
CA THR A 12 19.43 -16.16 -29.63
C THR A 12 18.13 -16.87 -29.90
N VAL A 13 18.08 -17.42 -31.12
CA VAL A 13 16.98 -18.07 -31.81
C VAL A 13 17.00 -19.58 -31.55
N ALA A 14 15.78 -20.10 -31.37
CA ALA A 14 15.22 -21.42 -31.74
C ALA A 14 16.06 -22.70 -31.78
N SER A 15 15.48 -23.79 -31.25
CA SER A 15 15.42 -25.10 -31.92
C SER A 15 14.36 -25.99 -31.23
N ASN A 16 13.16 -26.12 -31.80
CA ASN A 16 12.69 -27.21 -32.66
C ASN A 16 12.65 -28.62 -32.04
N ARG A 17 11.43 -29.16 -31.81
CA ARG A 17 10.89 -30.38 -32.45
C ARG A 17 9.70 -30.93 -31.66
N SER A 18 8.51 -30.85 -32.27
CA SER A 18 7.50 -31.90 -32.13
C SER A 18 7.60 -32.79 -33.37
N PRO A 19 7.43 -34.12 -33.26
CA PRO A 19 6.19 -34.66 -33.82
C PRO A 19 5.61 -35.90 -33.09
N SER A 20 4.28 -35.95 -33.15
CA SER A 20 3.46 -37.12 -33.55
C SER A 20 3.44 -38.41 -32.73
N ARG A 21 2.32 -38.58 -32.01
CA ARG A 21 1.29 -39.64 -32.22
C ARG A 21 1.76 -41.11 -32.22
N HIS A 22 1.40 -41.83 -31.16
CA HIS A 22 0.86 -43.20 -31.28
C HIS A 22 -0.27 -43.42 -30.25
N GLU A 23 -1.40 -43.89 -30.77
CA GLU A 23 -2.61 -44.32 -30.09
C GLU A 23 -2.48 -45.72 -29.45
N ALA A 24 -3.46 -46.02 -28.59
CA ALA A 24 -3.96 -47.33 -28.15
C ALA A 24 -3.19 -48.02 -27.02
N SER A 25 -3.82 -48.69 -26.04
CA SER A 25 -5.19 -48.74 -25.49
C SER A 25 -5.14 -49.70 -24.31
N ALA A 26 -6.14 -49.60 -23.44
CA ALA A 26 -6.64 -50.62 -22.50
C ALA A 26 -5.85 -50.90 -21.20
N ALA A 27 -6.33 -50.21 -20.16
CA ALA A 27 -6.91 -50.77 -18.94
C ALA A 27 -6.15 -51.87 -18.18
N ARG A 28 -5.76 -51.57 -16.93
CA ARG A 28 -6.28 -52.32 -15.77
C ARG A 28 -5.97 -51.66 -14.42
N MET A 29 -7.00 -51.75 -13.57
CA MET A 29 -6.97 -51.79 -12.10
C MET A 29 -6.91 -50.43 -11.39
N ILE A 30 -8.11 -49.91 -11.14
CA ILE A 30 -8.38 -48.96 -10.06
C ILE A 30 -8.30 -49.79 -8.77
N ASP A 31 -7.11 -49.86 -8.16
CA ASP A 31 -7.01 -50.34 -6.78
C ASP A 31 -7.49 -49.21 -5.87
N SER A 32 -8.48 -49.55 -5.07
CA SER A 32 -9.29 -48.64 -4.28
C SER A 32 -8.55 -48.33 -2.98
N ALA A 33 -7.49 -47.52 -3.05
CA ALA A 33 -6.85 -46.97 -1.86
C ALA A 33 -7.64 -45.73 -1.39
N PRO A 34 -8.16 -45.70 -0.15
CA PRO A 34 -8.83 -44.50 0.34
C PRO A 34 -7.78 -43.41 0.54
N LEU A 35 -7.75 -42.44 -0.38
CA LEU A 35 -7.02 -41.18 -0.18
C LEU A 35 -7.76 -40.35 0.86
N THR A 36 -7.58 -40.69 2.14
CA THR A 36 -7.83 -39.76 3.25
C THR A 36 -6.69 -38.75 3.26
N VAL A 37 -6.67 -37.87 2.26
CA VAL A 37 -5.65 -36.84 2.08
C VAL A 37 -6.34 -35.48 2.17
N LEU A 38 -6.14 -34.90 3.35
CA LEU A 38 -6.08 -33.46 3.61
C LEU A 38 -7.29 -32.61 3.22
N PHE A 39 -8.40 -32.77 3.94
CA PHE A 39 -9.05 -31.56 4.45
C PHE A 39 -8.34 -31.17 5.75
N SER A 40 -7.14 -30.60 5.62
CA SER A 40 -6.76 -29.59 6.60
C SER A 40 -7.85 -28.50 6.47
N PRO A 41 -8.58 -28.15 7.53
CA PRO A 41 -9.34 -26.89 7.48
C PRO A 41 -8.36 -25.82 7.02
N PRO A 42 -8.75 -24.84 6.19
CA PRO A 42 -7.86 -23.74 5.92
C PRO A 42 -7.43 -23.25 7.30
N SER A 43 -6.15 -23.48 7.63
CA SER A 43 -5.50 -22.89 8.78
C SER A 43 -6.02 -21.48 8.79
N SER A 44 -6.60 -21.06 9.91
CA SER A 44 -7.07 -19.70 10.15
C SER A 44 -5.89 -18.78 9.89
N THR A 45 -5.65 -18.54 8.61
CA THR A 45 -4.76 -17.56 8.06
C THR A 45 -5.27 -16.32 8.75
N PRO A 46 -4.45 -15.66 9.58
CA PRO A 46 -4.87 -14.41 10.16
C PRO A 46 -5.20 -13.54 8.96
N THR A 47 -6.50 -13.36 8.66
CA THR A 47 -7.00 -12.60 7.52
C THR A 47 -6.21 -11.33 7.57
N ALA A 48 -5.30 -11.14 6.60
CA ALA A 48 -4.18 -10.20 6.68
C ALA A 48 -4.64 -8.99 7.48
N SER A 49 -4.23 -8.94 8.76
CA SER A 49 -4.91 -8.06 9.71
C SER A 49 -4.90 -6.70 9.06
N SER A 50 -6.05 -6.02 9.01
CA SER A 50 -6.22 -4.73 8.33
C SER A 50 -5.44 -3.63 9.07
N GLY A 51 -4.14 -3.84 9.30
CA GLY A 51 -3.24 -2.98 10.05
C GLY A 51 -3.20 -1.58 9.48
N TRP A 52 -3.46 -1.43 8.18
CA TRP A 52 -3.55 -0.14 7.47
C TRP A 52 -4.78 0.68 7.86
N ALA A 53 -5.73 0.07 8.55
CA ALA A 53 -6.95 0.66 9.05
C ALA A 53 -6.91 0.91 10.58
N ARG A 54 -5.81 0.65 11.29
CA ARG A 54 -5.81 0.96 12.72
C ARG A 54 -5.67 2.45 12.98
N ARG A 55 -6.54 2.97 13.85
CA ARG A 55 -6.40 4.34 14.38
C ARG A 55 -5.08 4.45 15.15
N PRO A 56 -4.20 5.42 14.83
CA PRO A 56 -2.99 5.64 15.58
C PRO A 56 -3.31 5.94 17.05
N ARG A 57 -2.66 5.23 17.98
CA ARG A 57 -2.80 5.47 19.43
C ARG A 57 -1.77 6.47 19.97
N ARG A 58 -0.62 6.59 19.30
CA ARG A 58 0.46 7.53 19.61
C ARG A 58 1.04 8.03 18.28
N CYS A 59 1.33 9.32 18.21
CA CYS A 59 2.04 9.93 17.10
C CYS A 59 3.10 10.89 17.64
N THR A 60 4.18 11.04 16.88
CA THR A 60 5.26 11.99 17.20
C THR A 60 5.14 13.19 16.29
N MET A 61 5.35 14.38 16.86
CA MET A 61 5.40 15.62 16.10
C MET A 61 6.60 15.59 15.14
N GLY A 62 6.34 15.73 13.84
CA GLY A 62 7.41 15.96 12.86
C GLY A 62 7.74 17.45 12.75
N TYR A 63 8.57 17.79 11.77
CA TYR A 63 8.87 19.18 11.44
C TYR A 63 8.84 19.43 9.93
N LEU A 64 8.67 20.70 9.54
CA LEU A 64 8.84 21.23 8.18
C LEU A 64 9.66 22.52 8.29
N TYR A 65 10.40 22.89 7.26
CA TYR A 65 11.08 24.19 7.22
C TYR A 65 10.27 25.20 6.41
N TYR A 66 10.13 26.41 6.95
CA TYR A 66 9.70 27.58 6.20
C TYR A 66 10.83 28.59 6.12
N ASP A 67 10.84 29.34 5.03
CA ASP A 67 11.72 30.49 4.88
C ASP A 67 11.21 31.63 5.75
N GLU A 68 12.04 32.09 6.67
CA GLU A 68 11.80 33.28 7.48
C GLU A 68 12.78 34.38 7.09
N ARG A 69 12.26 35.57 6.78
CA ARG A 69 13.08 36.75 6.51
C ARG A 69 13.57 37.35 7.83
N ARG A 70 14.89 37.52 7.95
CA ARG A 70 15.56 38.30 9.01
C ARG A 70 16.42 39.38 8.35
N GLY A 71 15.83 40.57 8.19
CA GLY A 71 16.44 41.67 7.45
C GLY A 71 16.58 41.32 5.96
N GLU A 72 17.82 41.36 5.45
CA GLU A 72 18.14 40.95 4.07
C GLU A 72 18.37 39.44 3.92
N GLN A 73 18.48 38.69 5.01
CA GLN A 73 18.72 37.25 4.97
C GLN A 73 17.41 36.46 4.99
N VAL A 74 17.35 35.39 4.20
CA VAL A 74 16.31 34.35 4.29
C VAL A 74 16.92 33.14 5.00
N VAL A 75 16.32 32.73 6.11
CA VAL A 75 16.79 31.59 6.93
C VAL A 75 15.67 30.59 7.08
N GLY A 76 15.97 29.31 6.86
CA GLY A 76 15.01 28.24 7.10
C GLY A 76 14.76 28.02 8.59
N ARG A 77 13.49 28.04 9.02
CA ARG A 77 13.08 27.71 10.38
C ARG A 77 12.20 26.46 10.43
N ALA A 78 12.57 25.54 11.32
CA ALA A 78 11.76 24.35 11.59
C ALA A 78 10.48 24.73 12.35
N VAL A 79 9.35 24.23 11.86
CA VAL A 79 8.03 24.37 12.46
C VAL A 79 7.42 22.98 12.75
N PRO A 80 6.60 22.84 13.81
CA PRO A 80 5.95 21.57 14.14
C PRO A 80 4.96 21.13 13.05
N ARG A 81 4.93 19.83 12.73
CA ARG A 81 4.04 19.25 11.71
C ARG A 81 3.37 17.96 12.17
N LEU A 82 2.03 17.93 12.19
CA LEU A 82 1.23 16.73 12.43
C LEU A 82 0.68 16.18 11.12
N ARG A 83 0.77 14.87 10.89
CA ARG A 83 0.16 14.21 9.72
C ARG A 83 -0.88 13.19 10.18
N LEU A 84 -2.14 13.45 9.85
CA LEU A 84 -3.25 12.54 10.06
C LEU A 84 -3.74 12.07 8.69
N SER A 85 -3.65 10.77 8.41
CA SER A 85 -4.08 10.19 7.13
C SER A 85 -4.46 8.73 7.27
N GLY A 86 -5.39 8.27 6.42
CA GLY A 86 -5.78 6.86 6.28
C GLY A 86 -7.25 6.61 6.59
N ARG A 87 -7.74 5.43 6.18
CA ARG A 87 -9.16 5.01 6.30
C ARG A 87 -9.72 4.97 7.73
N TRP A 88 -8.86 5.15 8.75
CA TRP A 88 -9.32 5.23 10.13
C TRP A 88 -10.03 6.55 10.42
N LEU A 89 -9.72 7.62 9.68
CA LEU A 89 -10.46 8.88 9.75
C LEU A 89 -11.89 8.70 9.22
N GLU A 90 -12.05 7.97 8.11
CA GLU A 90 -13.37 7.60 7.57
C GLU A 90 -14.22 6.83 8.58
N ARG A 91 -13.62 5.85 9.27
CA ARG A 91 -14.29 5.13 10.36
C ARG A 91 -14.63 6.01 11.57
N CYS A 92 -13.99 7.15 11.72
CA CYS A 92 -14.32 8.15 12.75
C CYS A 92 -15.38 9.16 12.26
N GLY A 93 -15.91 9.01 11.04
CA GLY A 93 -17.00 9.84 10.50
C GLY A 93 -16.54 11.06 9.70
N PHE A 94 -15.25 11.16 9.37
CA PHE A 94 -14.73 12.17 8.44
C PHE A 94 -14.82 11.69 6.99
N ALA A 95 -14.99 12.60 6.05
CA ALA A 95 -14.96 12.33 4.62
C ALA A 95 -14.06 13.33 3.88
N VAL A 96 -13.64 12.96 2.67
CA VAL A 96 -12.97 13.90 1.76
C VAL A 96 -13.96 15.00 1.40
N GLY A 97 -13.55 16.25 1.56
CA GLY A 97 -14.40 17.41 1.33
C GLY A 97 -15.16 17.92 2.56
N ASP A 98 -15.08 17.21 3.70
CA ASP A 98 -15.62 17.74 4.95
C ASP A 98 -14.95 19.06 5.31
N ALA A 99 -15.76 20.06 5.65
CA ALA A 99 -15.28 21.24 6.35
C ALA A 99 -14.97 20.86 7.81
N LEU A 100 -13.81 21.29 8.30
CA LEU A 100 -13.29 20.90 9.61
C LEU A 100 -13.10 22.14 10.49
N GLN A 101 -13.42 21.98 11.77
CA GLN A 101 -13.09 22.94 12.81
C GLN A 101 -11.89 22.43 13.62
N VAL A 102 -10.95 23.34 13.87
CA VAL A 102 -9.75 23.07 14.69
C VAL A 102 -9.79 23.97 15.91
N THR A 103 -9.78 23.37 17.10
CA THR A 103 -9.72 24.10 18.37
C THR A 103 -8.43 23.74 19.10
N VAL A 104 -7.73 24.76 19.60
CA VAL A 104 -6.42 24.63 20.24
C VAL A 104 -6.46 25.26 21.63
N GLY A 105 -5.96 24.55 22.63
CA GLY A 105 -5.80 25.08 23.99
C GLY A 105 -5.22 24.05 24.94
N ASN A 106 -4.47 24.51 25.95
CA ASN A 106 -3.94 23.65 27.03
C ASN A 106 -3.16 22.41 26.55
N GLY A 107 -2.41 22.54 25.44
CA GLY A 107 -1.68 21.42 24.85
C GLY A 107 -2.55 20.38 24.12
N LEU A 108 -3.83 20.67 23.93
CA LEU A 108 -4.78 19.85 23.18
C LEU A 108 -5.05 20.46 21.80
N LEU A 109 -5.19 19.56 20.83
CA LEU A 109 -5.64 19.85 19.48
C LEU A 109 -6.88 19.02 19.21
N LEU A 110 -8.05 19.67 19.21
CA LEU A 110 -9.31 19.03 18.85
C LEU A 110 -9.61 19.33 17.38
N ILE A 111 -9.88 18.27 16.62
CA ILE A 111 -10.30 18.36 15.22
C ILE A 111 -11.66 17.69 15.13
N SER A 112 -12.66 18.44 14.66
CA SER A 112 -14.02 17.97 14.43
C SER A 112 -14.49 18.42 13.05
N ARG A 113 -15.58 17.83 12.59
CA ARG A 113 -16.32 18.39 11.46
C ARG A 113 -16.95 19.72 11.88
N SER A 114 -17.00 20.68 10.98
CA SER A 114 -17.76 21.91 11.22
C SER A 114 -19.25 21.59 11.08
N THR A 115 -20.02 21.87 12.12
CA THR A 115 -21.47 21.91 12.03
C THR A 115 -21.85 23.28 11.50
N ASN A 116 -22.00 23.41 10.18
CA ASN A 116 -22.69 24.59 9.61
C ASN A 116 -24.20 24.41 9.84
N ASP A 117 -24.62 24.20 11.09
CA ASP A 117 -26.03 24.27 11.50
C ASP A 117 -26.32 25.73 11.84
N GLU A 118 -26.31 26.59 10.82
CA GLU A 118 -26.96 27.91 10.79
C GLU A 118 -27.85 28.01 9.56
#